data_AF-A0A9W4LM03-F1
#
_entry.id   AF-A0A9W4LM03-F1
#
_cell.length_a   1.000
_cell.length_b   1.000
_cell.length_c   1.000
_cell.angle_alpha   90.00
_cell.angle_beta   90.00
_cell.angle_gamma   90.00
#
_symmetry.space_group_name_H-M   'P 1'
#
loop_
_entity.id
_entity.type
_entity.pdbx_description
1 polymer ?
#
loop_
_entity_poly.entity_id
_entity_poly.type
_entity_poly.pdbx_seq_one_letter_code
_entity_poly.pdbx_strand_id
1 'polypeptide(L)'
;MVDADCSAWHSVDRSFVMRETHGRCAAARLRGARRGSNSSPFAARQGLTTAKEWSVLGVQVKSWKFAPLFVAAAIAPLGAAFAAEQRGTVPAGKTTTVDAVFVFYEQVCLGGAVPEARLTKAPTHGKVAFTVGNRGFRDPKHPCYGKSYPGLVVQYTPDKGFRGEDSFSYRYTYDSDDGGGKSGGGSEFFLTVK
;
A
#
# COMPACT_ATOMS: atom_id res chain seq x y z
N MET A 1 21.95 -17.04 -4.70
CA MET A 1 21.88 -15.57 -4.57
C MET A 1 20.46 -15.19 -4.91
N VAL A 2 19.64 -14.90 -3.90
CA VAL A 2 18.23 -14.58 -4.07
C VAL A 2 18.13 -13.08 -3.88
N ASP A 3 17.86 -12.34 -4.96
CA ASP A 3 17.62 -10.91 -4.90
C ASP A 3 16.44 -10.66 -3.96
N ALA A 4 16.63 -9.73 -3.01
CA ALA A 4 15.58 -9.32 -2.09
C ALA A 4 14.53 -8.49 -2.85
N ASP A 5 13.39 -9.11 -3.13
CA ASP A 5 12.20 -8.49 -3.73
C ASP A 5 11.55 -7.55 -2.72
N CYS A 6 11.34 -6.28 -3.10
CA CYS A 6 10.54 -5.34 -2.32
C CYS A 6 9.06 -5.60 -2.57
N SER A 7 8.48 -6.50 -1.78
CA SER A 7 7.03 -6.64 -1.69
C SER A 7 6.51 -5.61 -0.69
N ALA A 8 5.84 -4.55 -1.16
CA ALA A 8 5.13 -3.62 -0.30
C ALA A 8 3.67 -4.08 -0.15
N TRP A 9 3.31 -4.49 1.07
CA TRP A 9 1.99 -5.02 1.40
C TRP A 9 1.05 -3.88 1.80
N HIS A 10 0.01 -3.62 0.99
CA HIS A 10 -1.06 -2.70 1.38
C HIS A 10 -2.33 -3.48 1.65
N SER A 11 -2.61 -3.71 2.94
CA SER A 11 -3.89 -4.23 3.41
C SER A 11 -4.91 -3.09 3.38
N VAL A 12 -5.95 -3.19 2.56
CA VAL A 12 -7.11 -2.29 2.62
C VAL A 12 -8.35 -3.16 2.70
N ASP A 13 -8.80 -3.38 3.94
CA ASP A 13 -9.95 -4.19 4.35
C ASP A 13 -9.85 -5.72 4.15
N ARG A 14 -10.79 -6.50 4.70
CA ARG A 14 -10.82 -7.99 4.75
C ARG A 14 -10.60 -8.71 3.41
N SER A 15 -10.62 -7.97 2.30
CA SER A 15 -10.17 -8.39 0.97
C SER A 15 -8.73 -7.93 0.77
N PHE A 16 -7.78 -8.86 0.81
CA PHE A 16 -6.39 -8.48 0.65
C PHE A 16 -6.09 -8.33 -0.86
N VAL A 17 -5.82 -7.10 -1.28
CA VAL A 17 -5.33 -6.83 -2.63
C VAL A 17 -3.83 -6.93 -2.61
N MET A 18 -3.27 -8.03 -3.12
CA MET A 18 -1.82 -8.07 -3.32
C MET A 18 -1.47 -7.22 -4.53
N ARG A 19 -0.47 -6.35 -4.34
CA ARG A 19 0.18 -5.62 -5.42
C ARG A 19 1.62 -6.11 -5.54
N GLU A 20 1.96 -6.72 -6.68
CA GLU A 20 3.32 -7.16 -6.96
C GLU A 20 4.00 -6.19 -7.93
N THR A 21 4.83 -5.29 -7.40
CA THR A 21 5.63 -4.37 -8.23
C THR A 21 6.97 -4.97 -8.61
N HIS A 22 7.21 -5.17 -9.90
CA HIS A 22 8.52 -5.55 -10.40
C HIS A 22 9.40 -4.31 -10.64
N GLY A 23 9.81 -3.67 -9.54
CA GLY A 23 10.88 -2.68 -9.53
C GLY A 23 12.03 -3.21 -8.68
N ARG A 24 13.26 -3.25 -9.24
CA ARG A 24 14.45 -3.54 -8.43
C ARG A 24 14.57 -2.45 -7.36
N CYS A 25 14.20 -2.77 -6.13
CA CYS A 25 14.50 -1.93 -4.99
C CYS A 25 16.02 -1.76 -4.89
N ALA A 26 16.49 -0.52 -4.92
CA ALA A 26 17.86 -0.21 -4.54
C ALA A 26 18.05 -0.66 -3.08
N ALA A 27 18.85 -1.69 -2.87
CA ALA A 27 19.18 -2.20 -1.54
C ALA A 27 19.86 -1.10 -0.72
N ALA A 28 19.12 -0.47 0.19
CA ALA A 28 19.72 0.31 1.26
C ALA A 28 20.46 -0.67 2.18
N ARG A 29 21.79 -0.68 2.04
CA ARG A 29 22.73 -1.51 2.78
C ARG A 29 22.72 -1.12 4.26
N LEU A 30 21.76 -1.61 5.03
CA LEU A 30 21.75 -1.46 6.49
C LEU A 30 22.84 -2.36 7.08
N ARG A 31 23.99 -1.75 7.39
CA ARG A 31 24.99 -2.35 8.25
C ARG A 31 24.46 -2.37 9.69
N GLY A 32 24.29 -3.58 10.20
CA GLY A 32 24.65 -3.99 11.56
C GLY A 32 24.04 -3.26 12.76
N ALA A 33 23.19 -3.97 13.50
CA ALA A 33 23.25 -3.97 14.96
C ALA A 33 22.69 -5.30 15.51
N ARG A 34 23.56 -6.09 16.14
CA ARG A 34 23.20 -7.21 17.01
C ARG A 34 22.69 -6.70 18.37
N ARG A 35 21.69 -7.38 18.93
CA ARG A 35 21.50 -7.79 20.37
C ARG A 35 20.03 -8.23 20.48
N GLY A 36 19.72 -9.47 20.83
CA GLY A 36 19.79 -10.04 22.17
C GLY A 36 18.34 -10.24 22.66
N SER A 37 17.83 -11.47 22.68
CA SER A 37 17.59 -12.24 23.91
C SER A 37 16.48 -11.69 24.80
N ASN A 38 15.28 -12.29 24.77
CA ASN A 38 14.73 -13.09 25.88
C ASN A 38 13.23 -13.34 25.72
N SER A 39 12.90 -14.62 25.81
CA SER A 39 11.65 -15.21 26.25
C SER A 39 11.18 -14.67 27.61
N SER A 40 9.87 -14.46 27.77
CA SER A 40 9.06 -15.04 28.86
C SER A 40 7.55 -14.77 28.69
N PRO A 41 6.68 -15.57 29.34
CA PRO A 41 5.26 -15.73 29.02
C PRO A 41 4.29 -15.16 30.07
N PHE A 42 2.98 -15.24 29.75
CA PHE A 42 1.82 -15.43 30.63
C PHE A 42 1.84 -14.88 32.08
N ALA A 43 0.93 -13.94 32.37
CA ALA A 43 0.16 -13.85 33.63
C ALA A 43 -1.02 -12.87 33.43
N ALA A 44 -2.27 -13.34 33.49
CA ALA A 44 -3.20 -13.20 34.63
C ALA A 44 -3.90 -11.83 34.68
N ARG A 45 -5.19 -11.74 34.32
CA ARG A 45 -6.42 -11.96 35.13
C ARG A 45 -6.71 -10.85 36.16
N GLN A 46 -7.92 -10.32 35.99
CA GLN A 46 -8.88 -9.80 36.98
C GLN A 46 -8.74 -8.36 37.49
N GLY A 47 -9.91 -7.68 37.56
CA GLY A 47 -10.10 -6.49 38.36
C GLY A 47 -11.24 -5.57 37.89
N LEU A 48 -12.50 -6.01 37.98
CA LEU A 48 -13.63 -5.09 38.13
C LEU A 48 -13.49 -4.35 39.47
N THR A 49 -13.52 -3.03 39.48
CA THR A 49 -14.07 -2.28 40.63
C THR A 49 -14.78 -1.01 40.16
N THR A 50 -15.98 -0.90 40.71
CA THR A 50 -17.01 0.14 40.64
C THR A 50 -16.64 1.45 41.31
N ALA A 51 -17.45 2.48 41.01
CA ALA A 51 -17.64 3.74 41.74
C ALA A 51 -16.48 4.75 41.60
N LYS A 52 -16.70 6.07 41.61
CA LYS A 52 -17.66 6.80 42.43
C LYS A 52 -17.80 8.23 41.87
N GLU A 53 -19.04 8.63 41.67
CA GLU A 53 -19.52 10.01 41.49
C GLU A 53 -19.15 10.86 42.71
N TRP A 54 -18.40 11.97 42.53
CA TRP A 54 -18.27 13.04 43.52
C TRP A 54 -18.31 14.41 42.84
N SER A 55 -19.18 15.23 43.41
CA SER A 55 -19.62 16.54 43.01
C SER A 55 -18.58 17.63 43.19
N VAL A 56 -18.60 18.56 42.23
CA VAL A 56 -18.60 20.02 42.39
C VAL A 56 -18.05 20.58 43.70
N LEU A 57 -16.87 21.19 43.65
CA LEU A 57 -16.54 22.36 44.47
C LEU A 57 -15.77 23.37 43.62
N GLY A 58 -16.26 24.60 43.65
CA GLY A 58 -15.85 25.68 42.76
C GLY A 58 -14.43 26.16 43.00
N VAL A 59 -13.80 26.59 41.90
CA VAL A 59 -12.57 27.36 41.90
C VAL A 59 -12.90 28.74 41.35
N GLN A 60 -12.64 29.74 42.20
CA GLN A 60 -12.75 31.17 41.95
C GLN A 60 -11.86 31.58 40.76
N VAL A 61 -12.47 32.09 39.69
CA VAL A 61 -11.78 32.71 38.56
C VAL A 61 -11.30 34.10 38.95
N LYS A 62 -10.02 34.20 39.36
CA LYS A 62 -9.35 35.47 39.60
C LYS A 62 -8.93 36.08 38.26
N SER A 63 -9.68 37.09 37.84
CA SER A 63 -9.44 37.98 36.71
C SER A 63 -7.96 38.38 36.56
N TRP A 64 -7.31 37.86 35.53
CA TRP A 64 -6.04 38.36 35.01
C TRP A 64 -6.26 38.95 33.63
N LYS A 65 -5.91 40.23 33.50
CA LYS A 65 -5.93 40.98 32.25
C LYS A 65 -4.84 40.42 31.34
N PHE A 66 -5.21 39.51 30.44
CA PHE A 66 -4.32 39.05 29.38
C PHE A 66 -4.31 40.07 28.24
N ALA A 67 -3.14 40.66 28.01
CA ALA A 67 -2.82 41.45 26.83
C ALA A 67 -2.85 40.55 25.58
N PRO A 68 -3.32 41.04 24.42
CA PRO A 68 -3.41 40.23 23.21
C PRO A 68 -2.01 40.09 22.59
N LEU A 69 -1.35 38.98 22.87
CA LEU A 69 -0.21 38.52 22.07
C LEU A 69 -0.78 37.86 20.81
N PHE A 70 -0.62 38.50 19.66
CA PHE A 70 -0.92 37.93 18.36
C PHE A 70 -0.06 36.68 18.14
N VAL A 71 -0.63 35.50 18.40
CA VAL A 71 -0.05 34.23 17.96
C VAL A 71 -0.41 34.06 16.49
N ALA A 72 0.55 34.31 15.61
CA ALA A 72 0.47 33.91 14.21
C ALA A 72 0.44 32.36 14.16
N ALA A 73 -0.76 31.80 14.05
CA ALA A 73 -0.95 30.37 13.83
C ALA A 73 -0.42 30.01 12.42
N ALA A 74 0.77 29.43 12.37
CA ALA A 74 1.29 28.83 11.15
C ALA A 74 0.37 27.67 10.74
N ILE A 75 -0.41 27.86 9.69
CA ILE A 75 -1.23 26.84 9.07
C ILE A 75 -0.28 25.84 8.42
N ALA A 76 0.03 24.75 9.12
CA ALA A 76 0.71 23.61 8.52
C ALA A 76 -0.23 22.98 7.48
N PRO A 77 0.19 22.78 6.22
CA PRO A 77 -0.66 22.18 5.21
C PRO A 77 -1.04 20.76 5.63
N LEU A 78 -2.34 20.55 5.83
CA LEU A 78 -2.95 19.24 6.07
C LEU A 78 -2.82 18.39 4.79
N GLY A 79 -2.34 17.16 4.97
CA GLY A 79 -1.81 16.25 3.96
C GLY A 79 -2.55 16.16 2.62
N ALA A 80 -1.77 16.19 1.53
CA ALA A 80 -2.20 15.71 0.24
C ALA A 80 -2.45 14.19 0.31
N ALA A 81 -3.56 13.75 -0.26
CA ALA A 81 -3.86 12.33 -0.42
C ALA A 81 -2.79 11.67 -1.30
N PHE A 82 -1.97 10.81 -0.71
CA PHE A 82 -0.96 10.06 -1.44
C PHE A 82 -1.64 8.94 -2.25
N ALA A 83 -1.83 9.15 -3.55
CA ALA A 83 -1.85 8.02 -4.46
C ALA A 83 -0.53 7.27 -4.27
N ALA A 84 -0.57 5.94 -4.17
CA ALA A 84 0.65 5.15 -4.00
C ALA A 84 1.56 5.36 -5.22
N GLU A 85 2.65 6.11 -4.99
CA GLU A 85 3.67 6.40 -5.99
C GLU A 85 4.64 5.22 -6.08
N GLN A 86 4.84 4.71 -7.30
CA GLN A 86 5.69 3.56 -7.57
C GLN A 86 6.73 3.92 -8.60
N ARG A 87 8.01 3.77 -8.23
CA ARG A 87 9.15 4.06 -9.11
C ARG A 87 9.77 2.77 -9.59
N GLY A 88 10.05 2.68 -10.89
CA GLY A 88 10.60 1.47 -11.50
C GLY A 88 11.54 1.75 -12.67
N THR A 89 12.45 0.83 -12.95
CA THR A 89 13.29 0.87 -14.17
C THR A 89 12.82 -0.21 -15.13
N VAL A 90 12.60 0.16 -16.39
CA VAL A 90 12.11 -0.72 -17.45
C VAL A 90 13.13 -0.81 -18.58
N PRO A 91 13.40 -2.01 -19.13
CA PRO A 91 14.25 -2.15 -20.30
C PRO A 91 13.66 -1.50 -21.55
N ALA A 92 14.48 -0.76 -22.29
CA ALA A 92 14.07 -0.18 -23.57
C ALA A 92 13.64 -1.25 -24.58
N GLY A 93 12.54 -0.99 -25.30
CA GLY A 93 12.02 -1.84 -26.38
C GLY A 93 11.45 -3.20 -25.96
N LYS A 94 11.21 -3.44 -24.66
CA LYS A 94 10.60 -4.68 -24.16
C LYS A 94 9.37 -4.41 -23.31
N THR A 95 8.30 -5.14 -23.59
CA THR A 95 7.11 -5.18 -22.73
C THR A 95 7.48 -5.76 -21.37
N THR A 96 7.15 -5.05 -20.31
CA THR A 96 7.50 -5.42 -18.93
C THR A 96 6.25 -5.37 -18.07
N THR A 97 6.06 -6.40 -17.24
CA THR A 97 5.05 -6.35 -16.17
C THR A 97 5.52 -5.40 -15.10
N VAL A 98 4.78 -4.32 -14.88
CA VAL A 98 5.10 -3.29 -13.88
C VAL A 98 4.31 -3.48 -12.60
N ASP A 99 3.12 -4.06 -12.72
CA ASP A 99 2.23 -4.32 -11.59
C ASP A 99 1.35 -5.54 -11.83
N ALA A 100 0.88 -6.15 -10.75
CA ALA A 100 -0.17 -7.15 -10.79
C ALA A 100 -1.05 -7.05 -9.55
N VAL A 101 -2.36 -7.14 -9.77
CA VAL A 101 -3.40 -6.95 -8.78
C VAL A 101 -4.34 -8.15 -8.83
N PHE A 102 -4.53 -8.83 -7.71
CA PHE A 102 -5.50 -9.92 -7.60
C PHE A 102 -6.20 -9.87 -6.25
N VAL A 103 -7.45 -10.35 -6.24
CA VAL A 103 -8.29 -10.44 -5.06
C VAL A 103 -8.24 -11.87 -4.55
N PHE A 104 -8.05 -12.04 -3.25
CA PHE A 104 -8.08 -13.34 -2.62
C PHE A 104 -8.61 -13.28 -1.18
N TYR A 105 -9.07 -14.43 -0.71
CA TYR A 105 -9.52 -14.65 0.66
C TYR A 105 -8.46 -15.43 1.41
N GLU A 106 -7.75 -14.79 2.34
CA GLU A 106 -6.64 -15.41 3.07
C GLU A 106 -7.10 -16.63 3.90
N GLN A 107 -8.28 -16.55 4.52
CA GLN A 107 -8.80 -17.59 5.42
C GLN A 107 -9.06 -18.93 4.72
N VAL A 108 -9.40 -18.89 3.43
CA VAL A 108 -9.76 -20.08 2.63
C VAL A 108 -8.86 -20.27 1.41
N CYS A 109 -7.91 -19.36 1.19
CA CYS A 109 -7.02 -19.33 0.04
C CYS A 109 -7.76 -19.56 -1.29
N LEU A 110 -8.81 -18.77 -1.49
CA LEU A 110 -9.67 -18.77 -2.67
C LEU A 110 -9.47 -17.46 -3.43
N GLY A 111 -9.46 -17.52 -4.76
CA GLY A 111 -9.37 -16.33 -5.61
C GLY A 111 -10.73 -15.67 -5.78
N GLY A 112 -10.75 -14.34 -5.74
CA GLY A 112 -11.92 -13.55 -6.09
C GLY A 112 -12.04 -13.30 -7.60
N ALA A 113 -13.02 -12.48 -7.98
CA ALA A 113 -13.16 -12.01 -9.35
C ALA A 113 -11.96 -11.14 -9.79
N VAL A 114 -11.65 -11.16 -11.08
CA VAL A 114 -10.56 -10.35 -11.64
C VAL A 114 -10.97 -8.87 -11.61
N PRO A 115 -10.17 -7.97 -11.01
CA PRO A 115 -10.47 -6.54 -11.00
C PRO A 115 -10.57 -5.95 -12.39
N GLU A 116 -11.49 -5.01 -12.57
CA GLU A 116 -11.53 -4.15 -13.75
C GLU A 116 -10.53 -3.00 -13.57
N ALA A 117 -9.81 -2.62 -14.62
CA ALA A 117 -8.91 -1.48 -14.58
C ALA A 117 -9.14 -0.48 -15.68
N ARG A 118 -8.81 0.78 -15.36
CA ARG A 118 -8.89 1.91 -16.28
C ARG A 118 -7.68 2.82 -16.10
N LEU A 119 -7.12 3.24 -17.22
CA LEU A 119 -6.06 4.23 -17.24
C LEU A 119 -6.64 5.59 -16.86
N THR A 120 -6.06 6.25 -15.86
CA THR A 120 -6.45 7.61 -15.46
C THR A 120 -5.53 8.66 -16.07
N LYS A 121 -4.26 8.34 -16.29
CA LYS A 121 -3.29 9.16 -17.01
C LYS A 121 -2.47 8.27 -17.91
N ALA A 122 -2.48 8.58 -19.20
CA ALA A 122 -1.69 7.82 -20.18
C ALA A 122 -0.20 8.15 -20.11
N PRO A 123 0.69 7.18 -20.40
CA PRO A 123 2.10 7.44 -20.62
C PRO A 123 2.30 8.35 -21.83
N THR A 124 3.41 9.09 -21.85
CA THR A 124 3.77 9.97 -22.99
C THR A 124 4.59 9.23 -24.04
N HIS A 125 5.37 8.22 -23.61
CA HIS A 125 6.36 7.55 -24.45
C HIS A 125 6.24 6.02 -24.44
N GLY A 126 5.01 5.53 -24.43
CA GLY A 126 4.73 4.09 -24.47
C GLY A 126 3.25 3.75 -24.44
N LYS A 127 2.96 2.48 -24.16
CA LYS A 127 1.61 1.93 -24.08
C LYS A 127 1.46 1.05 -22.85
N VAL A 128 0.31 1.14 -22.20
CA VAL A 128 -0.08 0.28 -21.08
C VAL A 128 -1.16 -0.69 -21.54
N ALA A 129 -1.00 -1.96 -21.21
CA ALA A 129 -1.97 -3.01 -21.46
C ALA A 129 -2.37 -3.69 -20.15
N PHE A 130 -3.66 -3.95 -20.02
CA PHE A 130 -4.23 -4.71 -18.93
C PHE A 130 -4.55 -6.11 -19.45
N THR A 131 -3.96 -7.12 -18.83
CA THR A 131 -4.12 -8.53 -19.23
C THR A 131 -4.53 -9.36 -18.02
N VAL A 132 -5.27 -10.45 -18.23
CA VAL A 132 -5.53 -11.40 -17.16
C VAL A 132 -4.39 -12.40 -17.11
N GLY A 133 -3.80 -12.58 -15.93
CA GLY A 133 -2.71 -13.51 -15.74
C GLY A 133 -2.74 -14.15 -14.36
N ASN A 134 -2.19 -15.35 -14.27
CA ASN A 134 -2.10 -16.09 -13.04
C ASN A 134 -0.97 -15.53 -12.16
N ARG A 135 -1.30 -15.20 -10.91
CA ARG A 135 -0.38 -14.68 -9.89
C ARG A 135 -0.59 -15.42 -8.58
N GLY A 136 0.47 -15.51 -7.80
CA GLY A 136 0.46 -16.26 -6.54
C GLY A 136 1.48 -15.67 -5.58
N PHE A 137 1.41 -16.13 -4.34
CA PHE A 137 2.34 -15.69 -3.31
C PHE A 137 3.72 -16.27 -3.56
N ARG A 138 4.72 -15.38 -3.64
CA ARG A 138 6.13 -15.78 -3.70
C ARG A 138 6.73 -16.10 -2.35
N ASP A 139 6.17 -15.55 -1.27
CA ASP A 139 6.64 -15.79 0.09
C ASP A 139 6.21 -17.19 0.58
N PRO A 140 7.17 -18.10 0.87
CA PRO A 140 6.88 -19.42 1.42
C PRO A 140 6.16 -19.40 2.77
N LYS A 141 6.20 -18.29 3.51
CA LYS A 141 5.54 -18.14 4.81
C LYS A 141 4.07 -17.78 4.70
N HIS A 142 3.60 -17.38 3.52
CA HIS A 142 2.22 -17.00 3.33
C HIS A 142 1.32 -18.25 3.42
N PRO A 143 0.17 -18.21 4.14
CA PRO A 143 -0.71 -19.38 4.30
C PRO A 143 -1.22 -19.95 2.97
N CYS A 144 -1.27 -19.10 1.95
CA CYS A 144 -1.68 -19.45 0.59
C CYS A 144 -0.52 -19.66 -0.40
N TYR A 145 0.69 -19.93 0.09
CA TYR A 145 1.86 -20.22 -0.75
C TYR A 145 1.61 -21.39 -1.70
N GLY A 146 2.18 -21.31 -2.91
CA GLY A 146 2.05 -22.34 -3.95
C GLY A 146 0.73 -22.34 -4.71
N LYS A 147 -0.26 -21.54 -4.27
CA LYS A 147 -1.51 -21.34 -5.01
C LYS A 147 -1.40 -20.19 -5.99
N SER A 148 -2.12 -20.31 -7.09
CA SER A 148 -2.21 -19.31 -8.15
C SER A 148 -3.67 -18.86 -8.34
N TYR A 149 -3.85 -17.57 -8.52
CA TYR A 149 -5.13 -16.90 -8.68
C TYR A 149 -5.12 -16.07 -9.97
N PRO A 150 -6.25 -16.00 -10.69
CA PRO A 150 -6.38 -15.08 -11.80
C PRO A 150 -6.34 -13.64 -11.28
N GLY A 151 -5.51 -12.81 -11.91
CA GLY A 151 -5.31 -11.43 -11.52
C GLY A 151 -5.21 -10.52 -12.74
N LEU A 152 -5.38 -9.24 -12.49
CA LEU A 152 -5.06 -8.18 -13.43
C LEU A 152 -3.54 -8.00 -13.46
N VAL A 153 -2.95 -8.08 -14.65
CA VAL A 153 -1.54 -7.84 -14.90
C VAL A 153 -1.38 -6.59 -15.74
N VAL A 154 -0.63 -5.62 -15.22
CA VAL A 154 -0.36 -4.34 -15.86
C VAL A 154 0.99 -4.42 -16.56
N GLN A 155 0.97 -4.27 -17.88
CA GLN A 155 2.15 -4.32 -18.72
C GLN A 155 2.40 -2.96 -19.34
N TYR A 156 3.65 -2.52 -19.31
CA TYR A 156 4.11 -1.31 -19.98
C TYR A 156 5.06 -1.67 -21.10
N THR A 157 4.88 -1.03 -22.26
CA THR A 157 5.74 -1.16 -23.43
C THR A 157 6.22 0.23 -23.84
N PRO A 158 7.51 0.56 -23.70
CA PRO A 158 8.03 1.84 -24.16
C PRO A 158 8.02 1.93 -25.68
N ASP A 159 7.93 3.15 -26.21
CA ASP A 159 8.06 3.40 -27.65
C ASP A 159 9.44 3.00 -28.16
N LYS A 160 9.50 2.62 -29.43
CA LYS A 160 10.74 2.13 -30.04
C LYS A 160 11.82 3.22 -30.00
N GLY A 161 12.94 2.91 -29.35
CA GLY A 161 14.09 3.82 -29.23
C GLY A 161 13.97 4.85 -28.10
N PHE A 162 12.86 4.87 -27.36
CA PHE A 162 12.71 5.75 -26.21
C PHE A 162 13.62 5.32 -25.07
N ARG A 163 14.29 6.30 -24.46
CA ARG A 163 15.05 6.21 -23.22
C ARG A 163 14.84 7.50 -22.46
N GLY A 164 14.54 7.41 -21.17
CA GLY A 164 14.18 8.57 -20.37
C GLY A 164 13.14 8.23 -19.32
N GLU A 165 12.50 9.26 -18.78
CA GLU A 165 11.45 9.11 -17.78
C GLU A 165 10.07 9.13 -18.43
N ASP A 166 9.18 8.27 -17.97
CA ASP A 166 7.78 8.23 -18.36
C ASP A 166 6.91 8.05 -17.11
N SER A 167 5.64 8.46 -17.17
CA SER A 167 4.73 8.31 -16.04
C SER A 167 3.33 7.99 -16.50
N PHE A 168 2.64 7.12 -15.76
CA PHE A 168 1.24 6.81 -16.01
C PHE A 168 0.52 6.51 -14.70
N SER A 169 -0.79 6.67 -14.68
CA SER A 169 -1.60 6.26 -13.53
C SER A 169 -2.80 5.46 -13.97
N TYR A 170 -3.22 4.52 -13.12
CA TYR A 170 -4.39 3.71 -13.35
C TYR A 170 -5.17 3.50 -12.06
N ARG A 171 -6.46 3.19 -12.21
CA ARG A 171 -7.34 2.76 -11.13
C ARG A 171 -7.91 1.38 -11.44
N TYR A 172 -8.17 0.61 -10.40
CA TYR A 172 -8.84 -0.68 -10.49
C TYR A 172 -10.01 -0.76 -9.51
N THR A 173 -11.02 -1.51 -9.87
CA THR A 173 -12.20 -1.78 -9.05
C THR A 173 -12.50 -3.26 -9.02
N TYR A 174 -12.96 -3.76 -7.89
CA TYR A 174 -13.38 -5.13 -7.67
C TYR A 174 -14.63 -5.16 -6.79
N ASP A 175 -15.41 -6.22 -6.88
CA ASP A 175 -16.57 -6.39 -6.03
C ASP A 175 -16.12 -6.77 -4.63
N SER A 176 -16.62 -6.07 -3.62
CA SER A 176 -16.41 -6.41 -2.22
C SER A 176 -17.49 -7.36 -1.73
N ASP A 177 -17.11 -8.31 -0.88
CA ASP A 177 -18.01 -9.32 -0.33
C ASP A 177 -18.99 -8.77 0.71
N ASP A 178 -18.90 -7.48 1.05
CA ASP A 178 -19.71 -6.80 2.06
C ASP A 178 -21.12 -6.38 1.58
N GLY A 179 -21.67 -7.09 0.58
CA GLY A 179 -23.04 -6.84 0.09
C GLY A 179 -23.13 -6.11 -1.26
N GLY A 180 -22.15 -6.29 -2.14
CA GLY A 180 -22.21 -5.80 -3.52
C GLY A 180 -21.66 -4.38 -3.74
N GLY A 181 -20.87 -3.87 -2.79
CA GLY A 181 -20.10 -2.64 -2.99
C GLY A 181 -18.98 -2.84 -4.01
N LYS A 182 -18.59 -1.77 -4.70
CA LYS A 182 -17.34 -1.75 -5.47
C LYS A 182 -16.24 -1.14 -4.62
N SER A 183 -15.24 -1.94 -4.31
CA SER A 183 -13.99 -1.46 -3.72
C SER A 183 -12.98 -1.23 -4.83
N GLY A 184 -11.95 -0.43 -4.57
CA GLY A 184 -10.98 -0.12 -5.60
C GLY A 184 -9.74 0.57 -5.05
N GLY A 185 -8.76 0.67 -5.92
CA GLY A 185 -7.51 1.33 -5.64
C GLY A 185 -6.95 2.02 -6.88
N GLY A 186 -5.80 2.65 -6.71
CA GLY A 186 -5.06 3.23 -7.81
C GLY A 186 -3.58 3.29 -7.51
N SER A 187 -2.83 3.56 -8.57
CA SER A 187 -1.38 3.63 -8.55
C SER A 187 -0.93 4.69 -9.53
N GLU A 188 0.10 5.43 -9.18
CA GLU A 188 0.86 6.23 -10.12
C GLU A 188 2.27 5.65 -10.25
N PHE A 189 2.71 5.46 -11.50
CA PHE A 189 4.03 4.93 -11.83
C PHE A 189 4.90 6.01 -12.43
N PHE A 190 6.14 6.06 -11.95
CA PHE A 190 7.24 6.82 -12.56
C PHE A 190 8.28 5.81 -13.02
N LEU A 191 8.41 5.66 -14.33
CA LEU A 191 9.27 4.69 -14.98
C LEU A 191 10.51 5.37 -15.54
N THR A 192 11.67 4.74 -15.38
CA THR A 192 12.89 5.11 -16.09
C THR A 192 13.24 4.03 -17.11
N VAL A 193 13.24 4.38 -18.39
CA VAL A 193 13.52 3.48 -19.51
C VAL A 193 15.01 3.54 -19.86
N LYS A 194 15.70 2.39 -19.81
CA LYS A 194 17.14 2.27 -20.09
C LYS A 194 17.46 1.10 -21.02
#